data_AF-A0A318DNL1-F1
#
_entry.id   AF-A0A318DNL1-F1
#
_cell.length_a   1.000
_cell.length_b   1.000
_cell.length_c   1.000
_cell.angle_alpha   90.00
_cell.angle_beta   90.00
_cell.angle_gamma   90.00
#
_symmetry.space_group_name_H-M   'P 1'
#
loop_
_entity.id
_entity.type
_entity.pdbx_description
1 polymer ?
#
loop_
_entity_poly.entity_id
_entity_poly.type
_entity_poly.pdbx_seq_one_letter_code
_entity_poly.pdbx_strand_id
1 'polypeptide(L)'
;MRHRFHILIIPFLPKIQTMTTPSERARSLVWAGAFLVELNKDQSLPLGIRRTAAVIARHFPTTLDIKRMASAPFPDVEMGSSAELADWLKEYPEGPLLDSTRLRFPEEQPLPKSKRKREY
;
A
#
# COMPACT_ATOMS: atom_id res chain seq x y z
N MET A 1 56.21 0.44 -28.26
CA MET A 1 55.54 -0.62 -27.48
C MET A 1 54.25 -0.05 -26.91
N ARG A 2 53.08 -0.44 -27.45
CA ARG A 2 51.75 0.03 -26.99
C ARG A 2 51.16 -1.06 -26.11
N HIS A 3 50.98 -0.80 -24.81
CA HIS A 3 50.25 -1.71 -23.92
C HIS A 3 48.82 -1.20 -23.74
N ARG A 4 47.89 -2.03 -24.22
CA ARG A 4 46.43 -1.85 -24.09
C ARG A 4 46.05 -2.11 -22.64
N PHE A 5 45.54 -1.10 -21.94
CA PHE A 5 44.81 -1.31 -20.69
C PHE A 5 43.41 -1.86 -21.03
N HIS A 6 43.12 -3.09 -20.62
CA HIS A 6 41.76 -3.64 -20.63
C HIS A 6 40.97 -3.02 -19.48
N ILE A 7 39.91 -2.29 -19.82
CA ILE A 7 38.89 -1.82 -18.89
C ILE A 7 38.09 -3.05 -18.46
N LEU A 8 38.20 -3.43 -17.18
CA LEU A 8 37.35 -4.45 -16.60
C LEU A 8 35.99 -3.80 -16.29
N ILE A 9 34.97 -4.08 -17.10
CA ILE A 9 33.58 -3.71 -16.80
C ILE A 9 33.13 -4.62 -15.65
N ILE A 10 33.03 -4.07 -14.45
CA ILE A 10 32.41 -4.76 -13.31
C ILE A 10 30.90 -4.82 -13.61
N PRO A 11 30.28 -6.00 -13.75
CA PRO A 11 28.83 -6.07 -13.92
C PRO A 11 28.17 -5.61 -12.63
N PHE A 12 27.27 -4.63 -12.76
CA PHE A 12 26.38 -4.16 -11.70
C PHE A 12 25.55 -5.36 -11.22
N LEU A 13 25.98 -5.95 -10.09
CA LEU A 13 25.24 -7.01 -9.44
C LEU A 13 23.91 -6.41 -8.96
N PRO A 14 22.74 -6.92 -9.37
CA PRO A 14 21.49 -6.47 -8.79
C PRO A 14 21.57 -6.71 -7.29
N LYS A 15 21.40 -5.65 -6.51
CA LYS A 15 21.37 -5.73 -5.05
C LYS A 15 20.22 -6.67 -4.68
N ILE A 16 20.55 -7.93 -4.42
CA ILE A 16 19.60 -8.89 -3.84
C ILE A 16 19.15 -8.24 -2.54
N GLN A 17 17.89 -7.82 -2.47
CA GLN A 17 17.34 -7.25 -1.25
C GLN A 17 17.41 -8.36 -0.20
N THR A 18 18.36 -8.22 0.71
CA THR A 18 18.52 -9.08 1.88
C THR A 18 17.21 -9.11 2.66
N MET A 19 16.93 -10.26 3.30
CA MET A 19 15.74 -10.52 4.13
C MET A 19 15.20 -9.24 4.78
N THR A 20 13.94 -8.90 4.47
CA THR A 20 13.24 -7.81 5.14
C THR A 20 13.23 -8.06 6.63
N THR A 21 13.69 -7.11 7.42
CA THR A 21 13.59 -7.20 8.89
C THR A 21 12.11 -7.31 9.29
N PRO A 22 11.78 -7.91 10.45
CA PRO A 22 10.41 -7.91 10.94
C PRO A 22 9.77 -6.51 10.97
N SER A 23 10.55 -5.48 11.34
CA SER A 23 10.11 -4.09 11.33
C SER A 23 9.83 -3.56 9.91
N GLU A 24 10.67 -3.90 8.93
CA GLU A 24 10.43 -3.54 7.52
C GLU A 24 9.17 -4.21 6.97
N ARG A 25 8.93 -5.50 7.29
CA ARG A 25 7.69 -6.18 6.89
C ARG A 25 6.46 -5.56 7.53
N ALA A 26 6.52 -5.26 8.83
CA ALA A 26 5.43 -4.61 9.54
C ALA A 26 5.10 -3.25 8.88
N ARG A 27 6.13 -2.46 8.55
CA ARG A 27 5.99 -1.19 7.83
C ARG A 27 5.36 -1.38 6.45
N SER A 28 5.81 -2.37 5.66
CA SER A 28 5.20 -2.66 4.35
C SER A 28 3.74 -3.05 4.44
N LEU A 29 3.33 -3.79 5.48
CA LEU A 29 1.93 -4.12 5.71
C LEU A 29 1.09 -2.86 5.99
N VAL A 30 1.60 -1.93 6.81
CA VAL A 30 0.91 -0.65 7.06
C VAL A 30 0.71 0.12 5.75
N TRP A 31 1.73 0.18 4.89
CA TRP A 31 1.63 0.85 3.59
C TRP A 31 0.60 0.21 2.67
N ALA A 32 0.62 -1.12 2.56
CA ALA A 32 -0.36 -1.84 1.75
C ALA A 32 -1.79 -1.58 2.26
N GLY A 33 -1.99 -1.55 3.58
CA GLY A 33 -3.25 -1.17 4.20
C GLY A 33 -3.70 0.24 3.81
N ALA A 34 -2.82 1.24 3.91
CA ALA A 34 -3.10 2.62 3.51
C ALA A 34 -3.46 2.73 2.02
N PHE A 35 -2.70 2.05 1.15
CA PHE A 35 -2.96 2.04 -0.28
C PHE A 35 -4.33 1.46 -0.63
N LEU A 36 -4.76 0.39 0.06
CA LEU A 36 -6.10 -0.16 -0.15
C LEU A 36 -7.22 0.83 0.22
N VAL A 37 -6.99 1.69 1.22
CA VAL A 37 -7.92 2.77 1.59
C VAL A 37 -8.00 3.81 0.46
N GLU A 38 -6.85 4.26 -0.05
CA GLU A 38 -6.79 5.20 -1.19
C GLU A 38 -7.51 4.66 -2.41
N LEU A 39 -7.19 3.42 -2.82
CA LEU A 39 -7.82 2.78 -3.97
C LEU A 39 -9.33 2.66 -3.82
N ASN A 40 -9.85 2.43 -2.61
CA ASN A 40 -11.29 2.34 -2.40
C ASN A 40 -11.99 3.71 -2.55
N LYS A 41 -11.32 4.80 -2.16
CA LYS A 41 -11.91 6.15 -2.10
C LYS A 41 -11.70 6.95 -3.38
N ASP A 42 -10.65 6.67 -4.15
CA ASP A 42 -10.34 7.36 -5.41
C ASP A 42 -11.44 7.15 -6.45
N GLN A 43 -12.15 8.23 -6.82
CA GLN A 43 -13.24 8.19 -7.79
C GLN A 43 -12.77 8.11 -9.25
N SER A 44 -11.49 8.32 -9.52
CA SER A 44 -10.92 8.22 -10.87
C SER A 44 -10.72 6.76 -11.31
N LEU A 45 -10.68 5.82 -10.36
CA LEU A 45 -10.46 4.41 -10.62
C LEU A 45 -11.74 3.67 -11.05
N PRO A 46 -11.62 2.62 -11.90
CA PRO A 46 -12.75 1.78 -12.28
C PRO A 46 -13.47 1.18 -11.07
N LEU A 47 -14.80 1.08 -11.13
CA LEU A 47 -15.63 0.54 -10.06
C LEU A 47 -15.16 -0.84 -9.56
N GLY A 48 -14.74 -1.70 -10.47
CA GLY A 48 -14.21 -3.03 -10.14
C GLY A 48 -12.97 -2.97 -9.23
N ILE A 49 -12.02 -2.07 -9.51
CA ILE A 49 -10.80 -1.92 -8.70
C ILE A 49 -11.14 -1.48 -7.28
N ARG A 50 -12.01 -0.49 -7.14
CA ARG A 50 -12.41 0.06 -5.84
C ARG A 50 -13.16 -0.96 -4.97
N ARG A 51 -13.99 -1.81 -5.62
CA ARG A 51 -14.66 -2.95 -4.97
C ARG A 51 -13.68 -4.01 -4.54
N THR A 52 -12.72 -4.38 -5.39
CA THR A 52 -11.65 -5.31 -5.03
C THR A 52 -10.85 -4.80 -3.84
N ALA A 53 -10.49 -3.51 -3.82
CA ALA A 53 -9.81 -2.89 -2.69
C ALA A 53 -10.61 -3.02 -1.38
N ALA A 54 -11.93 -2.76 -1.41
CA ALA A 54 -12.80 -2.97 -0.24
C ALA A 54 -12.82 -4.42 0.24
N VAL A 55 -12.92 -5.39 -0.68
CA VAL A 55 -12.95 -6.82 -0.35
C VAL A 55 -11.62 -7.25 0.28
N ILE A 56 -10.49 -6.86 -0.29
CA ILE A 56 -9.17 -7.18 0.26
C ILE A 56 -9.00 -6.54 1.64
N ALA A 57 -9.29 -5.25 1.78
CA ALA A 57 -9.12 -4.51 3.02
C ALA A 57 -9.94 -5.09 4.19
N ARG A 58 -11.10 -5.72 3.93
CA ARG A 58 -11.89 -6.40 4.96
C ARG A 58 -11.15 -7.57 5.64
N HIS A 59 -10.19 -8.17 4.95
CA HIS A 59 -9.40 -9.32 5.43
C HIS A 59 -7.93 -8.97 5.64
N PHE A 60 -7.55 -7.73 5.36
CA PHE A 60 -6.19 -7.25 5.50
C PHE A 60 -5.92 -6.89 6.97
N PRO A 61 -4.73 -7.19 7.53
CA PRO A 61 -4.46 -6.88 8.93
C PRO A 61 -4.44 -5.37 9.17
N THR A 62 -5.06 -4.93 10.25
CA THR A 62 -5.04 -3.52 10.65
C THR A 62 -3.72 -3.16 11.29
N THR A 63 -3.46 -1.87 11.50
CA THR A 63 -2.26 -1.44 12.26
C THR A 63 -2.16 -2.09 13.64
N LEU A 64 -3.28 -2.38 14.31
CA LEU A 64 -3.28 -3.07 15.60
C LEU A 64 -2.92 -4.54 15.45
N ASP A 65 -3.48 -5.23 14.45
CA ASP A 65 -3.13 -6.62 14.15
C ASP A 65 -1.66 -6.76 13.80
N ILE A 66 -1.14 -5.87 12.95
CA ILE A 66 0.27 -5.83 12.56
C ILE A 66 1.15 -5.60 13.79
N LYS A 67 0.75 -4.70 14.71
CA LYS A 67 1.50 -4.45 15.95
C LYS A 67 1.58 -5.71 16.81
N ARG A 68 0.44 -6.39 16.99
CA ARG A 68 0.37 -7.64 17.76
C ARG A 68 1.21 -8.75 17.13
N MET A 69 1.16 -8.89 15.80
CA MET A 69 1.95 -9.88 15.07
C MET A 69 3.46 -9.55 15.05
N ALA A 70 3.82 -8.28 15.00
CA ALA A 70 5.22 -7.84 15.05
C ALA A 70 5.85 -8.14 16.41
N SER A 71 5.10 -7.91 17.50
CA SER A 71 5.58 -8.11 18.87
C SER A 71 5.69 -9.58 19.33
N ALA A 72 5.17 -10.55 18.57
CA ALA A 72 5.19 -11.97 18.94
C ALA A 72 5.80 -12.81 17.81
N PRO A 73 6.90 -13.57 18.02
CA PRO A 73 7.66 -13.83 19.25
C PRO A 73 8.81 -12.84 19.52
N PHE A 74 8.84 -11.70 18.82
CA PHE A 74 9.96 -10.75 18.86
C PHE A 74 9.55 -9.45 19.58
N PRO A 75 9.71 -9.35 20.90
CA PRO A 75 9.24 -8.20 21.69
C PRO A 75 9.90 -6.88 21.30
N ASP A 76 11.07 -6.92 20.64
CA ASP A 76 11.85 -5.74 20.27
C ASP A 76 11.55 -5.20 18.85
N VAL A 77 10.53 -5.73 18.17
CA VAL A 77 10.14 -5.23 16.84
C VAL A 77 9.34 -3.94 17.02
N GLU A 78 10.05 -2.82 17.02
CA GLU A 78 9.43 -1.52 16.88
C GLU A 78 8.90 -1.38 15.45
N MET A 79 7.59 -1.22 15.30
CA MET A 79 7.06 -0.45 14.18
C MET A 79 7.55 0.97 14.43
N GLY A 80 8.52 1.43 13.62
CA GLY A 80 9.31 2.64 13.84
C GLY A 80 8.51 3.86 14.33
N SER A 81 9.22 4.86 14.87
CA SER A 81 8.59 5.93 15.66
C SER A 81 7.36 6.56 14.98
N SER A 82 6.40 7.03 15.79
CA SER A 82 5.18 7.68 15.27
C SER A 82 5.48 8.82 14.29
N ALA A 83 6.62 9.51 14.45
CA ALA A 83 7.07 10.57 13.57
C ALA A 83 7.53 10.03 12.20
N GLU A 84 8.25 8.90 12.19
CA GLU A 84 8.60 8.25 10.94
C GLU A 84 7.34 7.79 10.21
N LEU A 85 6.45 7.04 10.87
CA LEU A 85 5.20 6.58 10.26
C LEU A 85 4.38 7.74 9.66
N ALA A 86 4.33 8.90 10.33
CA ALA A 86 3.68 10.09 9.81
C ALA A 86 4.35 10.65 8.54
N ASP A 87 5.68 10.63 8.46
CA ASP A 87 6.43 11.05 7.27
C ASP A 87 6.12 10.15 6.06
N TRP A 88 6.07 8.84 6.28
CA TRP A 88 5.76 7.87 5.23
C TRP A 88 4.31 7.92 4.74
N LEU A 89 3.37 8.26 5.63
CA LEU A 89 1.95 8.33 5.29
C LEU A 89 1.55 9.65 4.62
N LYS A 90 2.48 10.57 4.38
CA LYS A 90 2.21 11.85 3.69
C LYS A 90 1.60 11.65 2.29
N GLU A 91 1.93 10.56 1.62
CA GLU A 91 1.40 10.22 0.29
C GLU A 91 0.02 9.54 0.34
N TYR A 92 -0.47 9.20 1.54
CA TYR A 92 -1.74 8.51 1.78
C TYR A 92 -2.64 9.39 2.65
N PRO A 93 -3.31 10.41 2.08
CA PRO A 93 -4.13 11.37 2.83
C PRO A 93 -5.25 10.72 3.65
N GLU A 94 -5.72 9.54 3.25
CA GLU A 94 -6.76 8.79 3.96
C GLU A 94 -6.23 7.99 5.15
N GLY A 95 -4.90 7.93 5.28
CA GLY A 95 -4.21 7.27 6.37
C GLY A 95 -4.21 5.74 6.27
N PRO A 96 -3.70 5.06 7.32
CA PRO A 96 -3.55 3.61 7.31
C PRO A 96 -4.87 2.90 7.56
N LEU A 97 -4.88 1.59 7.32
CA LEU A 97 -6.01 0.73 7.67
C LEU A 97 -6.06 0.49 9.20
N LEU A 98 -7.06 1.06 9.86
CA LEU A 98 -7.31 0.94 11.29
C LEU A 98 -8.48 -0.01 11.57
N ASP A 99 -8.59 -0.51 12.81
CA ASP A 99 -9.78 -1.27 13.26
C ASP A 99 -11.08 -0.47 13.14
N SER A 100 -10.97 0.86 13.25
CA SER A 100 -12.07 1.79 13.10
C SER A 100 -12.34 2.16 11.64
N THR A 101 -11.47 1.80 10.69
CA THR A 101 -11.68 2.13 9.29
C THR A 101 -12.95 1.44 8.80
N ARG A 102 -13.84 2.21 8.18
CA ARG A 102 -15.09 1.74 7.58
C ARG A 102 -15.05 2.07 6.09
N LEU A 103 -14.68 1.08 5.28
CA LEU A 103 -14.73 1.22 3.83
C LEU A 103 -16.17 0.96 3.37
N ARG A 104 -16.70 1.88 2.57
CA ARG A 104 -17.99 1.67 1.91
C ARG A 104 -17.77 0.74 0.72
N PHE A 105 -18.73 -0.15 0.47
CA PHE A 105 -18.74 -0.91 -0.77
C PHE A 105 -19.13 0.04 -1.92
N PRO A 106 -18.27 0.29 -2.91
CA PRO A 106 -18.57 1.26 -3.96
C PRO A 106 -19.73 0.78 -4.84
N GLU A 107 -20.69 1.68 -5.06
CA GLU A 107 -21.84 1.46 -5.93
C GLU A 107 -21.66 2.19 -7.27
N GLU A 108 -22.36 1.73 -8.29
CA GLU A 108 -22.37 2.38 -9.59
C GLU A 108 -23.17 3.69 -9.48
N GLN A 109 -22.57 4.81 -9.88
CA GLN A 109 -23.28 6.08 -9.87
C GLN A 109 -24.32 6.06 -11.01
N PRO A 110 -25.60 6.37 -10.74
CA PRO A 110 -26.60 6.42 -11.79
C PRO A 110 -26.20 7.44 -12.86
N LEU A 111 -26.37 7.08 -14.14
CA LEU A 111 -26.11 8.00 -15.24
C LEU A 111 -26.91 9.31 -15.06
N PRO A 112 -26.30 10.48 -15.34
CA PRO A 112 -27.01 11.74 -15.27
C PRO A 112 -28.24 11.73 -16.18
N LYS A 113 -29.37 12.19 -15.64
CA LYS A 113 -30.71 12.16 -16.29
C LYS A 113 -30.78 12.83 -17.67
N SER A 114 -29.76 13.59 -18.08
CA SER A 114 -29.70 14.29 -19.38
C SER A 114 -29.42 13.38 -20.58
N LYS A 115 -29.07 12.10 -20.39
CA LYS A 115 -28.84 11.14 -21.49
C LYS A 115 -29.99 10.14 -21.72
N ARG A 116 -31.14 10.30 -21.08
CA ARG A 116 -32.38 9.66 -21.55
C ARG A 116 -32.87 10.42 -22.78
N LYS A 117 -32.18 10.28 -23.90
CA LYS A 117 -32.70 10.73 -25.20
C LYS A 117 -34.04 10.02 -25.39
N ARG A 118 -35.05 10.84 -25.67
CA ARG A 118 -36.36 10.44 -26.17
C ARG A 118 -36.11 9.61 -27.44
N GLU A 119 -36.29 8.30 -27.35
CA GLU A 119 -36.60 7.50 -28.53
C GLU A 119 -38.09 7.71 -28.80
N TYR A 120 -38.37 8.18 -30.01
CA TYR A 120 -39.70 8.45 -30.55
C TYR A 120 -40.45 7.15 -30.82
#